data_AF-A0A094ICP0-F1
#
_entry.id   AF-A0A094ICP0-F1
#
_cell.length_a   1.000
_cell.length_b   1.000
_cell.length_c   1.000
_cell.angle_alpha   90.00
_cell.angle_beta   90.00
_cell.angle_gamma   90.00
#
_symmetry.space_group_name_H-M   'P 1'
#
loop_
_entity.id
_entity.type
_entity.pdbx_description
1 polymer ?
#
loop_
_entity_poly.entity_id
_entity_poly.type
_entity_poly.pdbx_seq_one_letter_code
_entity_poly.pdbx_strand_id
1 'polypeptide(L)'
;MVRLQNEDSLDRYIAYLKRFACYLLRVYVAQKEREALECDVDRSDEELVDNNEEFLPDIVGERGGTHETANSEQSDRMKDCCELTKFNPEQKQLLEDMLQSLVSGEDEETQVQKMSALMMSMILQSLKGLDRFDSPMIHFAAVLGIVEEENRLRRGDEYSYMLAGFMYCIRVLFVVCRACAAGSHERRAD
;
A
#
# COMPACT_ATOMS: atom_id res chain seq x y z
N MET A 1 28.40 -25.54 -10.25
CA MET A 1 27.78 -25.72 -8.92
C MET A 1 27.53 -24.32 -8.37
N VAL A 2 26.26 -23.93 -8.28
CA VAL A 2 25.79 -22.55 -8.09
C VAL A 2 26.18 -22.05 -6.69
N ARG A 3 26.87 -20.90 -6.62
CA ARG A 3 27.23 -20.27 -5.34
C ARG A 3 25.97 -20.04 -4.52
N LEU A 4 25.85 -20.75 -3.40
CA LEU A 4 24.97 -20.35 -2.30
C LEU A 4 25.23 -18.88 -2.01
N GLN A 5 24.14 -18.12 -1.98
CA GLN A 5 24.10 -16.67 -1.88
C GLN A 5 24.88 -16.19 -0.65
N ASN A 6 25.67 -15.12 -0.81
CA ASN A 6 26.25 -14.39 0.30
C ASN A 6 25.12 -13.93 1.24
N GLU A 7 25.25 -14.12 2.56
CA GLU A 7 24.25 -13.69 3.56
C GLU A 7 23.91 -12.21 3.40
N ASP A 8 24.91 -11.37 3.10
CA ASP A 8 24.71 -9.94 2.81
C ASP A 8 23.72 -9.67 1.66
N SER A 9 23.62 -10.59 0.70
CA SER A 9 22.70 -10.46 -0.42
C SER A 9 21.28 -10.84 -0.02
N LEU A 10 21.12 -11.82 0.89
CA LEU A 10 19.81 -12.24 1.38
C LEU A 10 19.16 -11.14 2.23
N ASP A 11 19.93 -10.51 3.12
CA ASP A 11 19.43 -9.40 3.94
C ASP A 11 18.93 -8.23 3.08
N ARG A 12 19.66 -7.90 2.00
CA ARG A 12 19.23 -6.89 1.03
C ARG A 12 17.94 -7.29 0.32
N TYR A 13 17.80 -8.55 -0.08
CA TYR A 13 16.60 -9.01 -0.78
C TYR A 13 15.38 -9.00 0.15
N ILE A 14 15.55 -9.46 1.40
CA ILE A 14 14.52 -9.39 2.44
C ILE A 14 14.13 -7.94 2.73
N ALA A 15 15.08 -7.00 2.70
CA ALA A 15 14.77 -5.59 2.87
C ALA A 15 13.83 -5.05 1.78
N TYR A 16 13.95 -5.49 0.52
CA TYR A 16 13.00 -5.12 -0.53
C TYR A 16 11.61 -5.67 -0.26
N LEU A 17 11.50 -6.90 0.24
CA LEU A 17 10.22 -7.49 0.60
C LEU A 17 9.57 -6.75 1.77
N LYS A 18 10.34 -6.37 2.80
CA LYS A 18 9.86 -5.54 3.92
C LYS A 18 9.35 -4.19 3.41
N ARG A 19 10.11 -3.53 2.53
CA ARG A 19 9.69 -2.29 1.89
C ARG A 19 8.41 -2.45 1.08
N PHE A 20 8.24 -3.57 0.39
CA PHE A 20 7.01 -3.87 -0.33
C PHE A 20 5.81 -4.01 0.62
N ALA A 21 5.95 -4.75 1.71
CA ALA A 21 4.90 -4.87 2.73
C ALA A 21 4.51 -3.49 3.29
N CYS A 22 5.50 -2.66 3.64
CA CYS A 22 5.28 -1.30 4.11
C CYS A 22 4.61 -0.41 3.06
N TYR A 23 4.99 -0.55 1.78
CA TYR A 23 4.39 0.17 0.67
C TYR A 23 2.89 -0.15 0.58
N LEU A 24 2.51 -1.44 0.58
CA LEU A 24 1.12 -1.86 0.51
C LEU A 24 0.27 -1.26 1.65
N LEU A 25 0.75 -1.39 2.88
CA LEU A 25 0.04 -0.87 4.06
C LEU A 25 -0.09 0.66 4.03
N ARG A 26 0.97 1.38 3.64
CA ARG A 26 0.94 2.85 3.54
C ARG A 26 -0.02 3.35 2.48
N VAL A 27 -0.01 2.74 1.29
CA VAL A 27 -0.94 3.12 0.22
C VAL A 27 -2.38 2.87 0.65
N TYR A 28 -2.66 1.73 1.29
CA TYR A 28 -3.99 1.41 1.77
C TYR A 28 -4.50 2.40 2.83
N VAL A 29 -3.67 2.73 3.83
CA VAL A 29 -4.03 3.74 4.84
C VAL A 29 -4.32 5.09 4.19
N ALA A 30 -3.47 5.54 3.26
CA ALA A 30 -3.68 6.80 2.56
C ALA A 30 -4.95 6.80 1.69
N GLN A 31 -5.32 5.68 1.08
CA GLN A 31 -6.59 5.54 0.37
C GLN A 31 -7.78 5.64 1.32
N LYS A 32 -7.73 4.97 2.48
CA LYS A 32 -8.79 5.00 3.50
C LYS A 32 -9.01 6.40 4.07
N GLU A 33 -7.92 7.13 4.34
CA GLU A 33 -7.99 8.52 4.82
C GLU A 33 -8.66 9.44 3.78
N ARG A 34 -8.37 9.24 2.48
CA ARG A 34 -9.00 10.00 1.39
C ARG A 34 -10.48 9.66 1.21
N GLU A 35 -10.83 8.38 1.21
CA GLU A 35 -12.23 7.92 1.15
C GLU A 35 -13.05 8.52 2.31
N ALA A 36 -12.48 8.63 3.52
CA ALA A 36 -13.14 9.25 4.67
C ALA A 36 -13.35 10.77 4.49
N LEU A 37 -12.35 11.49 3.98
CA LEU A 37 -12.44 12.93 3.70
C LEU A 37 -13.50 13.26 2.64
N GLU A 38 -13.62 12.44 1.59
CA GLU A 38 -14.64 12.62 0.54
C GLU A 38 -16.06 12.47 1.09
N CYS A 39 -16.30 11.51 2.01
CA CYS A 39 -17.59 11.33 2.66
C CYS A 39 -17.98 12.48 3.61
N ASP A 40 -17.02 13.18 4.21
CA ASP A 40 -17.28 14.33 5.08
C ASP A 40 -17.71 15.58 4.28
N VAL A 41 -17.20 15.74 3.06
CA VAL A 41 -17.59 16.85 2.16
C VAL A 41 -19.01 16.67 1.64
N ASP A 42 -19.40 15.46 1.24
CA ASP A 42 -20.75 15.15 0.72
C ASP A 42 -21.85 15.35 1.79
N ARG A 43 -21.49 15.26 3.08
CA ARG A 43 -22.41 15.54 4.20
C ARG A 43 -22.65 17.03 4.42
N SER A 44 -21.77 17.89 3.92
CA SER A 44 -21.81 19.34 4.14
C SER A 44 -22.64 20.09 3.10
N ASP A 45 -22.96 19.45 1.97
CA ASP A 45 -23.70 20.04 0.84
C ASP A 45 -25.23 19.80 0.89
N GLU A 46 -25.75 19.11 1.91
CA GLU A 46 -27.19 18.77 2.04
C GLU A 46 -28.01 19.72 2.93
N GLU A 47 -27.45 20.85 3.42
CA GLU A 47 -28.22 21.88 4.13
C GLU A 47 -28.06 23.29 3.52
N LEU A 48 -28.62 23.52 2.33
CA LEU A 48 -29.06 24.86 1.94
C LEU A 48 -30.40 24.79 1.18
N VAL A 49 -31.49 24.62 1.93
CA VAL A 49 -32.86 24.86 1.45
C VAL A 49 -33.49 26.02 2.26
N ASP A 50 -33.23 27.23 1.75
CA ASP A 50 -34.21 28.28 1.42
C ASP A 50 -35.04 29.02 2.51
N ASN A 51 -34.76 30.33 2.73
CA ASN A 51 -35.62 31.48 2.36
C ASN A 51 -35.45 32.75 3.25
N ASN A 52 -35.27 33.92 2.59
CA ASN A 52 -35.54 35.33 2.97
C ASN A 52 -34.95 35.89 4.31
N GLU A 53 -34.44 37.13 4.45
CA GLU A 53 -34.75 38.41 3.80
C GLU A 53 -33.65 39.45 4.14
N GLU A 54 -33.37 40.35 3.18
CA GLU A 54 -32.97 41.78 3.34
C GLU A 54 -31.88 42.25 4.34
N PHE A 55 -30.78 42.78 3.79
CA PHE A 55 -30.06 44.06 4.10
C PHE A 55 -28.51 43.94 4.07
N LEU A 56 -27.88 44.77 3.24
CA LEU A 56 -26.43 45.07 3.19
C LEU A 56 -26.15 46.44 3.86
N PRO A 57 -24.89 46.87 4.11
CA PRO A 57 -23.66 46.15 4.50
C PRO A 57 -22.98 46.86 5.71
N ASP A 58 -21.67 46.62 5.90
CA ASP A 58 -20.71 47.26 6.83
C ASP A 58 -20.67 46.75 8.27
N ILE A 59 -19.71 45.85 8.57
CA ILE A 59 -18.61 46.12 9.51
C ILE A 59 -17.37 45.32 9.04
N VAL A 60 -16.29 46.03 8.73
CA VAL A 60 -14.94 45.48 8.56
C VAL A 60 -14.52 44.82 9.88
N GLY A 61 -14.54 43.49 9.91
CA GLY A 61 -14.03 42.69 11.02
C GLY A 61 -12.91 41.79 10.53
N GLU A 62 -11.67 42.21 10.78
CA GLU A 62 -10.48 41.34 10.72
C GLU A 62 -10.77 40.02 11.45
N ARG A 63 -10.63 38.88 10.77
CA ARG A 63 -10.38 37.62 11.47
C ARG A 63 -9.72 36.57 10.59
N GLY A 64 -8.51 36.20 11.01
CA GLY A 64 -8.09 34.81 11.03
C GLY A 64 -7.47 34.28 9.74
N GLY A 65 -6.28 34.77 9.43
CA GLY A 65 -5.34 33.98 8.63
C GLY A 65 -4.94 32.71 9.37
N THR A 66 -4.70 31.67 8.55
CA THR A 66 -3.84 30.50 8.81
C THR A 66 -4.29 29.55 9.91
N HIS A 67 -5.03 28.51 9.54
CA HIS A 67 -4.97 27.23 10.27
C HIS A 67 -5.34 25.98 9.47
N GLU A 68 -5.00 25.84 8.17
CA GLU A 68 -5.31 24.59 7.43
C GLU A 68 -4.25 24.10 6.44
N THR A 69 -2.99 24.56 6.50
CA THR A 69 -1.98 24.16 5.50
C THR A 69 -1.12 22.96 5.86
N ALA A 70 -1.16 22.46 7.09
CA ALA A 70 -0.27 21.36 7.51
C ALA A 70 -0.78 19.96 7.08
N ASN A 71 -2.09 19.77 6.94
CA ASN A 71 -2.67 18.45 6.63
C ASN A 71 -2.82 18.20 5.11
N SER A 72 -2.85 19.25 4.28
CA SER A 72 -3.01 19.09 2.82
C SER A 72 -1.74 18.60 2.13
N GLU A 73 -0.55 19.01 2.62
CA GLU A 73 0.73 18.64 1.99
C GLU A 73 1.06 17.15 2.14
N GLN A 74 0.68 16.52 3.25
CA GLN A 74 0.93 15.09 3.48
C GLN A 74 -0.06 14.21 2.71
N SER A 75 -1.31 14.66 2.57
CA SER A 75 -2.29 14.02 1.68
C SER A 75 -1.79 14.01 0.24
N ASP A 76 -1.20 15.11 -0.24
CA ASP A 76 -0.73 15.22 -1.63
C ASP A 76 0.45 14.30 -1.96
N ARG A 77 1.36 14.03 -1.00
CA ARG A 77 2.56 13.21 -1.24
C ARG A 77 2.30 11.77 -1.70
N MET A 78 1.17 11.17 -1.31
CA MET A 78 0.84 9.79 -1.68
C MET A 78 -0.16 9.70 -2.85
N LYS A 79 -0.55 10.85 -3.43
CA LYS A 79 -1.60 10.93 -4.45
C LYS A 79 -1.39 9.96 -5.59
N ASP A 80 -0.21 10.00 -6.21
CA ASP A 80 0.12 9.14 -7.35
C ASP A 80 0.02 7.65 -6.98
N CYS A 81 0.55 7.26 -5.83
CA CYS A 81 0.47 5.87 -5.37
C CYS A 81 -0.98 5.41 -5.13
N CYS A 82 -1.82 6.29 -4.58
CA CYS A 82 -3.24 6.03 -4.33
C CYS A 82 -4.05 5.91 -5.62
N GLU A 83 -3.76 6.73 -6.64
CA GLU A 83 -4.46 6.70 -7.93
C GLU A 83 -4.05 5.49 -8.78
N LEU A 84 -2.75 5.16 -8.75
CA LEU A 84 -2.19 4.10 -9.57
C LEU A 84 -2.48 2.70 -8.99
N THR A 85 -2.40 2.54 -7.67
CA THR A 85 -2.53 1.21 -7.05
C THR A 85 -3.99 0.86 -6.79
N LYS A 86 -4.51 -0.19 -7.42
CA LYS A 86 -5.88 -0.65 -7.20
C LYS A 86 -5.93 -1.99 -6.51
N PHE A 87 -6.44 -1.99 -5.28
CA PHE A 87 -6.72 -3.22 -4.54
C PHE A 87 -8.12 -3.72 -4.85
N ASN A 88 -8.24 -5.02 -5.12
CA ASN A 88 -9.55 -5.66 -5.18
C ASN A 88 -10.15 -5.79 -3.74
N PRO A 89 -11.45 -6.10 -3.60
CA PRO A 89 -12.08 -6.19 -2.29
C PRO A 89 -11.45 -7.21 -1.33
N GLU A 90 -10.98 -8.36 -1.85
CA GLU A 90 -10.30 -9.39 -1.06
C GLU A 90 -8.94 -8.88 -0.53
N GLN A 91 -8.16 -8.21 -1.37
CA GLN A 91 -6.90 -7.58 -1.00
C GLN A 91 -7.11 -6.48 0.03
N LYS A 92 -8.15 -5.64 -0.12
CA LYS A 92 -8.52 -4.62 0.87
C LYS A 92 -8.82 -5.25 2.23
N GLN A 93 -9.56 -6.37 2.26
CA GLN A 93 -9.82 -7.09 3.51
C GLN A 93 -8.53 -7.63 4.15
N LEU A 94 -7.65 -8.26 3.36
CA LEU A 94 -6.37 -8.78 3.87
C LEU A 94 -5.46 -7.66 4.42
N LEU A 95 -5.48 -6.48 3.79
CA LEU A 95 -4.74 -5.30 4.26
C LEU A 95 -5.29 -4.80 5.60
N GLU A 96 -6.61 -4.70 5.73
CA GLU A 96 -7.27 -4.30 6.98
C GLU A 96 -7.00 -5.33 8.09
N ASP A 97 -7.14 -6.63 7.81
CA ASP A 97 -6.89 -7.70 8.78
C ASP A 97 -5.45 -7.67 9.30
N MET A 98 -4.49 -7.41 8.41
CA MET A 98 -3.08 -7.27 8.75
C MET A 98 -2.83 -6.00 9.59
N LEU A 99 -3.41 -4.87 9.22
CA LEU A 99 -3.29 -3.62 9.99
C LEU A 99 -3.86 -3.78 11.39
N GLN A 100 -5.06 -4.35 11.51
CA GLN A 100 -5.70 -4.58 12.80
C GLN A 100 -4.85 -5.52 13.67
N SER A 101 -4.29 -6.59 13.09
CA SER A 101 -3.38 -7.52 13.77
C SER A 101 -2.14 -6.82 14.35
N LEU A 102 -1.56 -5.89 13.59
CA LEU A 102 -0.41 -5.10 14.04
C LEU A 102 -0.77 -4.11 15.15
N VAL A 103 -1.95 -3.50 15.09
CA VAL A 103 -2.43 -2.53 16.09
C VAL A 103 -2.84 -3.21 17.39
N SER A 104 -3.53 -4.35 17.31
CA SER A 104 -3.98 -5.12 18.46
C SER A 104 -2.85 -5.88 19.16
N GLY A 105 -1.70 -6.05 18.49
CA GLY A 105 -0.58 -6.82 19.02
C GLY A 105 -0.90 -8.31 19.11
N GLU A 106 -1.61 -8.84 18.11
CA GLU A 106 -1.84 -10.28 17.96
C GLU A 106 -0.52 -11.08 17.94
N ASP A 107 -0.62 -12.38 18.19
CA ASP A 107 0.53 -13.26 18.21
C ASP A 107 1.28 -13.29 16.88
N GLU A 108 2.60 -13.51 16.95
CA GLU A 108 3.48 -13.51 15.78
C GLU A 108 3.08 -14.56 14.73
N GLU A 109 2.55 -15.72 15.16
CA GLU A 109 2.13 -16.77 14.24
C GLU A 109 0.93 -16.31 13.40
N THR A 110 -0.08 -15.72 14.03
CA THR A 110 -1.24 -15.12 13.35
C THR A 110 -0.82 -13.99 12.42
N GLN A 111 0.08 -13.10 12.86
CA GLN A 111 0.60 -12.03 12.00
C GLN A 111 1.34 -12.57 10.77
N VAL A 112 2.14 -13.62 10.94
CA VAL A 112 2.83 -14.29 9.83
C VAL A 112 1.83 -14.93 8.87
N GLN A 113 0.76 -15.56 9.37
CA GLN A 113 -0.29 -16.13 8.53
C GLN A 113 -1.04 -15.06 7.73
N LYS A 114 -1.43 -13.95 8.37
CA LYS A 114 -2.08 -12.81 7.71
C LYS A 114 -1.18 -12.17 6.66
N MET A 115 0.10 -11.96 6.98
CA MET A 115 1.10 -11.44 6.03
C MET A 115 1.31 -12.40 4.85
N SER A 116 1.34 -13.71 5.11
CA SER A 116 1.45 -14.73 4.06
C SER A 116 0.26 -14.70 3.10
N ALA A 117 -0.96 -14.64 3.63
CA ALA A 117 -2.18 -14.52 2.83
C ALA A 117 -2.18 -13.23 1.99
N LEU A 118 -1.83 -12.10 2.60
CA LEU A 118 -1.68 -10.81 1.92
C LEU A 118 -0.67 -10.90 0.78
N MET A 119 0.54 -11.39 1.03
CA MET A 119 1.58 -11.54 0.00
C MET A 119 1.13 -12.45 -1.14
N MET A 120 0.51 -13.59 -0.83
CA MET A 120 0.01 -14.52 -1.84
C MET A 120 -1.07 -13.90 -2.72
N SER A 121 -1.97 -13.08 -2.14
CA SER A 121 -3.00 -12.37 -2.91
C SER A 121 -2.40 -11.40 -3.94
N MET A 122 -1.26 -10.78 -3.63
CA MET A 122 -0.54 -9.89 -4.55
C MET A 122 0.18 -10.69 -5.64
N ILE A 123 0.84 -11.79 -5.26
CA ILE A 123 1.59 -12.65 -6.18
C ILE A 123 0.67 -13.35 -7.20
N LEU A 124 -0.51 -13.78 -6.75
CA LEU A 124 -1.47 -14.52 -7.56
C LEU A 124 -2.51 -13.63 -8.27
N GLN A 125 -2.39 -12.31 -8.15
CA GLN A 125 -3.33 -11.37 -8.76
C GLN A 125 -3.45 -11.63 -10.27
N SER A 126 -4.67 -11.93 -10.73
CA SER A 126 -4.96 -12.09 -12.15
C SER A 126 -4.84 -10.75 -12.87
N LEU A 127 -4.06 -10.71 -13.95
CA LEU A 127 -3.95 -9.55 -14.84
C LEU A 127 -4.93 -9.62 -16.03
N LYS A 128 -5.79 -10.65 -16.10
CA LYS A 128 -6.78 -10.78 -17.17
C LYS A 128 -7.90 -9.76 -16.96
N GLY A 129 -8.05 -8.81 -17.89
CA GLY A 129 -9.12 -7.80 -17.87
C GLY A 129 -8.85 -6.59 -16.96
N LEU A 130 -7.68 -6.52 -16.33
CA LEU A 130 -7.18 -5.36 -15.57
C LEU A 130 -6.03 -4.71 -16.34
N ASP A 131 -5.80 -3.41 -16.13
CA ASP A 131 -4.55 -2.83 -16.60
C ASP A 131 -3.41 -3.48 -15.82
N ARG A 132 -2.37 -3.92 -16.52
CA ARG A 132 -1.16 -4.47 -15.87
C ARG A 132 -0.53 -3.45 -14.92
N PHE A 133 -0.77 -2.17 -15.20
CA PHE A 133 -0.39 -1.03 -14.38
C PHE A 133 -1.39 -0.74 -13.25
N ASP A 134 -2.29 -1.66 -12.89
CA ASP A 134 -3.04 -1.59 -11.64
C ASP A 134 -2.38 -2.45 -10.54
N SER A 135 -1.37 -3.26 -10.89
CA SER A 135 -0.75 -4.21 -9.97
C SER A 135 0.16 -3.50 -8.95
N PRO A 136 -0.10 -3.64 -7.63
CA PRO A 136 0.74 -3.05 -6.58
C PRO A 136 2.21 -3.49 -6.67
N MET A 137 2.46 -4.72 -7.13
CA MET A 137 3.82 -5.25 -7.34
C MET A 137 4.54 -4.52 -8.48
N ILE A 138 3.84 -4.19 -9.57
CA ILE A 138 4.42 -3.47 -10.71
C ILE A 138 4.73 -2.03 -10.31
N HIS A 139 3.85 -1.36 -9.55
CA HIS A 139 4.13 -0.03 -9.02
C HIS A 139 5.32 -0.02 -8.09
N PHE A 140 5.38 -0.95 -7.14
CA PHE A 140 6.50 -1.03 -6.22
C PHE A 140 7.82 -1.30 -6.96
N ALA A 141 7.80 -2.17 -7.98
CA ALA A 141 8.97 -2.39 -8.82
C ALA A 141 9.41 -1.08 -9.50
N ALA A 142 8.48 -0.29 -10.05
CA ALA A 142 8.79 1.01 -10.63
C ALA A 142 9.41 1.98 -9.60
N VAL A 143 8.86 2.03 -8.37
CA VAL A 143 9.38 2.85 -7.26
C VAL A 143 10.81 2.45 -6.88
N LEU A 144 11.14 1.16 -6.87
CA LEU A 144 12.51 0.70 -6.64
C LEU A 144 13.50 1.26 -7.67
N GLY A 145 13.03 1.57 -8.88
CA GLY A 145 13.80 2.16 -9.95
C GLY A 145 14.09 3.65 -9.78
N ILE A 146 13.51 4.32 -8.79
CA ILE A 146 13.69 5.75 -8.56
C ILE A 146 14.82 5.97 -7.53
N VAL A 147 15.68 6.95 -7.81
CA VAL A 147 16.63 7.53 -6.85
C VAL A 147 16.02 8.84 -6.38
N GLU A 148 15.53 8.87 -5.15
CA GLU A 148 14.80 10.02 -4.59
C GLU A 148 15.72 11.24 -4.48
N GLU A 149 16.96 11.05 -4.02
CA GLU A 149 17.90 12.13 -3.75
C GLU A 149 18.34 12.88 -5.02
N GLU A 150 18.37 12.19 -6.15
CA GLU A 150 18.86 12.69 -7.43
C GLU A 150 17.74 12.96 -8.44
N ASN A 151 16.48 12.75 -8.03
CA ASN A 151 15.29 12.84 -8.87
C ASN A 151 15.47 12.19 -10.26
N ARG A 152 16.09 11.00 -10.27
CA ARG A 152 16.39 10.26 -11.50
C ARG A 152 15.99 8.80 -11.41
N LEU A 153 15.89 8.16 -12.56
CA LEU A 153 15.80 6.71 -12.65
C LEU A 153 17.19 6.08 -12.46
N ARG A 154 17.22 4.95 -11.76
CA ARG A 154 18.37 4.06 -11.64
C ARG A 154 18.75 3.52 -13.01
N ARG A 155 20.04 3.35 -13.24
CA ARG A 155 20.53 2.72 -14.47
C ARG A 155 20.20 1.23 -14.46
N GLY A 156 20.17 0.61 -15.64
CA GLY A 156 19.80 -0.81 -15.77
C GLY A 156 20.67 -1.74 -14.94
N ASP A 157 21.96 -1.48 -14.83
CA ASP A 157 22.91 -2.23 -14.01
C ASP A 157 22.67 -2.06 -12.49
N GLU A 158 22.21 -0.89 -12.06
CA GLU A 158 21.82 -0.60 -10.67
C GLU A 158 20.44 -1.17 -10.32
N TYR A 159 19.49 -1.12 -11.25
CA TYR A 159 18.12 -1.55 -10.98
C TYR A 159 17.94 -3.07 -11.13
N SER A 160 18.61 -3.70 -12.09
CA SER A 160 18.38 -5.11 -12.41
C SER A 160 18.71 -6.05 -11.25
N TYR A 161 19.74 -5.76 -10.46
CA TYR A 161 20.07 -6.60 -9.29
C TYR A 161 19.02 -6.45 -8.18
N MET A 162 18.47 -5.24 -7.98
CA MET A 162 17.42 -4.98 -6.99
C MET A 162 16.15 -5.73 -7.38
N LEU A 163 15.74 -5.60 -8.64
CA LEU A 163 14.58 -6.30 -9.17
C LEU A 163 14.77 -7.81 -9.14
N ALA A 164 15.95 -8.33 -9.50
CA ALA A 164 16.25 -9.75 -9.40
C ALA A 164 16.14 -10.28 -7.96
N GLY A 165 16.63 -9.49 -6.99
CA GLY A 165 16.51 -9.79 -5.56
C GLY A 165 15.06 -9.82 -5.07
N PHE A 166 14.28 -8.80 -5.43
CA PHE A 166 12.85 -8.76 -5.11
C PHE A 166 12.11 -9.95 -5.73
N MET A 167 12.33 -10.23 -7.01
CA MET A 167 11.73 -11.38 -7.71
C MET A 167 12.20 -12.73 -7.16
N TYR A 168 13.41 -12.81 -6.59
CA TYR A 168 13.86 -14.00 -5.88
C TYR A 168 13.00 -14.23 -4.61
N CYS A 169 12.83 -13.21 -3.77
CA CYS A 169 11.98 -13.31 -2.58
C CYS A 169 10.54 -13.70 -2.91
N ILE A 170 9.96 -13.12 -3.95
CA ILE A 170 8.61 -13.47 -4.42
C ILE A 170 8.50 -14.95 -4.80
N ARG A 171 9.50 -15.49 -5.53
CA ARG A 171 9.52 -16.91 -5.88
C ARG A 171 9.63 -17.81 -4.66
N VAL A 172 10.47 -17.44 -3.68
CA VAL A 172 10.60 -18.20 -2.43
C VAL A 172 9.28 -18.19 -1.66
N LEU A 173 8.65 -17.03 -1.49
CA LEU A 173 7.36 -16.91 -0.82
C LEU A 173 6.30 -17.77 -1.50
N PHE A 174 6.21 -17.72 -2.82
CA PHE A 174 5.25 -18.53 -3.57
C PHE A 174 5.41 -20.03 -3.28
N VAL A 175 6.65 -20.53 -3.24
CA VAL A 175 6.92 -21.95 -2.94
C VAL A 175 6.60 -22.27 -1.48
N VAL A 176 7.08 -21.46 -0.54
CA VAL A 176 6.88 -21.68 0.90
C VAL A 176 5.39 -21.65 1.26
N CYS A 177 4.67 -20.62 0.82
CA CYS A 177 3.26 -20.45 1.19
C CYS A 177 2.38 -21.55 0.57
N ARG A 178 2.67 -22.00 -0.66
CA ARG A 178 1.97 -23.14 -1.27
C ARG A 178 2.25 -24.46 -0.54
N ALA A 179 3.50 -24.68 -0.13
CA ALA A 179 3.85 -25.87 0.65
C ALA A 179 3.14 -25.88 2.01
N CYS A 180 3.07 -24.73 2.69
CA CYS A 180 2.32 -24.57 3.93
C CYS A 180 0.82 -24.83 3.74
N ALA A 181 0.22 -24.37 2.64
CA ALA A 181 -1.19 -24.62 2.33
C ALA A 181 -1.48 -26.12 2.07
N ALA A 182 -0.56 -26.83 1.40
CA ALA A 182 -0.68 -28.26 1.15
C ALA A 182 -0.53 -29.10 2.44
N GLY A 183 0.43 -28.77 3.30
CA GLY A 183 0.65 -29.49 4.57
C GLY A 183 -0.44 -29.29 5.63
N SER A 184 -1.25 -28.24 5.52
CA SER A 184 -2.42 -28.02 6.38
C SER A 184 -3.64 -28.84 5.98
N HIS A 185 -3.71 -29.29 4.72
CA HIS A 185 -4.76 -30.21 4.25
C HIS A 185 -4.49 -31.66 4.69
N GLU A 186 -3.23 -32.08 4.75
CA GLU A 186 -2.84 -33.43 5.21
C GLU A 186 -3.12 -33.61 6.72
N ARG A 187 -2.93 -32.57 7.54
CA ARG A 187 -3.13 -32.61 9.01
C ARG A 187 -4.58 -32.49 9.49
N ARG A 188 -5.54 -32.27 8.59
CA ARG A 188 -7.00 -32.24 8.91
C ARG A 188 -7.74 -33.50 8.45
N ALA A 189 -7.04 -34.45 7.83
CA ALA A 189 -7.62 -35.69 7.31
C ALA A 189 -7.36 -36.92 8.20
N ASP A 190 -6.69 -36.73 9.35
CA ASP A 190 -6.45 -37.75 10.39
C ASP A 190 -7.20 -37.41 11.68
#